data_AF-A0A643C2L8-F1
#
_entry.id   AF-A0A643C2L8-F1
#
_cell.length_a   1.000
_cell.length_b   1.000
_cell.length_c   1.000
_cell.angle_alpha   90.00
_cell.angle_beta   90.00
_cell.angle_gamma   90.00
#
_symmetry.space_group_name_H-M   'P 1'
#
loop_
_entity.id
_entity.type
_entity.pdbx_description
1 polymer ?
#
loop_
_entity_poly.entity_id
_entity_poly.type
_entity_poly.pdbx_seq_one_letter_code
_entity_poly.pdbx_strand_id
1 'polypeptide(L)'
;MKGKTVRTAQQLSQGKPLSSGVLGSPAGCPILGCEKGQPLENTCKLQWFGGRTNEELVAFLSKNRDKNFLKSHGRDNSRFIKKQGLDRLFHECDSHMWRLGERQIPAGIVVDGGSDWFVLTRSFVEYVVYTDDPLVAQLRQFYTYTLLPAESFFHTVLENSPACESLVDNNLRVTNWNRKLGCKCQYKHIVDWCGCSPNDFKPQDFLRLQQVSRPTFFARKFESTVNQEVLEILDFHLYGSYPPGTPALKAYWENTYDVADGPSGLSDVMLTAYTAFARLSLRHAATAASPQASPLCRFEPRGLPSSVHLYFYDDHFQGYLVTQAVQPSAQGPAETLEMWLMPQGSLKLLGRSDQASRLQSLEVGTEWDPKERLFRNFGGLLGPLDEPVAMQRWARGPNLTATVVWIDPTYVVATSYDIVVDAETEVTQYKPPLSRPLRPGAWTVRLLHFWEPLGETRFLVLPLTFNRKLPLRKDDASWLHAGPPHNEYMEQSFQGLSGILNLPQPEPAEEAARLHAELTGPALEAWTDGELGGFWSVAGLCAMGPSTCSSLELCRLTSWSSLFPDPKSELGPVKADGRLR
;
A
#
# COMPACT_ATOMS: atom_id res chain seq x y z
N MET A 1 35.16 -22.37 -28.58
CA MET A 1 35.13 -22.58 -30.05
C MET A 1 34.33 -23.83 -30.38
N LYS A 2 33.17 -23.66 -31.02
CA LYS A 2 32.55 -24.54 -32.04
C LYS A 2 31.15 -23.97 -32.28
N GLY A 3 31.01 -23.28 -33.41
CA GLY A 3 29.74 -22.71 -33.86
C GLY A 3 28.93 -23.69 -34.72
N LYS A 4 27.72 -23.22 -35.07
CA LYS A 4 26.77 -23.62 -36.15
C LYS A 4 25.34 -23.41 -35.59
N THR A 5 24.36 -22.78 -36.23
CA THR A 5 24.18 -22.25 -37.58
C THR A 5 22.97 -21.30 -37.53
N VAL A 6 23.06 -20.12 -38.14
CA VAL A 6 21.92 -19.23 -38.40
C VAL A 6 21.18 -19.75 -39.63
N ARG A 7 19.86 -19.94 -39.54
CA ARG A 7 18.98 -20.11 -40.71
C ARG A 7 18.04 -18.92 -40.81
N THR A 8 18.28 -18.11 -41.83
CA THR A 8 17.41 -17.07 -42.37
C THR A 8 16.32 -17.69 -43.22
N ALA A 9 15.09 -17.20 -43.12
CA ALA A 9 14.05 -17.39 -44.12
C ALA A 9 13.17 -16.12 -44.21
N GLN A 10 13.44 -15.30 -45.23
CA GLN A 10 12.45 -14.49 -45.97
C GLN A 10 11.80 -15.43 -47.01
N GLN A 11 10.55 -15.34 -47.49
CA GLN A 11 9.66 -14.21 -47.73
C GLN A 11 8.25 -14.72 -48.17
N LEU A 12 7.23 -13.85 -48.04
CA LEU A 12 5.96 -13.73 -48.81
C LEU A 12 4.86 -14.80 -48.61
N SER A 13 3.55 -14.52 -48.63
CA SER A 13 2.65 -13.38 -48.39
C SER A 13 1.26 -13.86 -48.84
N GLN A 14 0.21 -13.67 -48.04
CA GLN A 14 -1.25 -13.63 -48.34
C GLN A 14 -1.95 -13.94 -46.98
N GLY A 15 -2.71 -13.09 -46.30
CA GLY A 15 -3.53 -11.96 -46.73
C GLY A 15 -5.00 -12.29 -46.43
N LYS A 16 -5.44 -12.20 -45.16
CA LYS A 16 -6.84 -12.02 -44.73
C LYS A 16 -6.91 -11.53 -43.27
N PRO A 17 -7.87 -10.66 -42.91
CA PRO A 17 -7.78 -9.80 -41.74
C PRO A 17 -8.26 -10.54 -40.47
N LEU A 18 -7.44 -10.53 -39.43
CA LEU A 18 -7.86 -10.92 -38.08
C LEU A 18 -8.19 -9.64 -37.32
N SER A 19 -9.46 -9.51 -36.98
CA SER A 19 -10.04 -8.50 -36.10
C SER A 19 -9.25 -8.42 -34.78
N SER A 20 -8.69 -7.25 -34.51
CA SER A 20 -8.09 -6.89 -33.23
C SER A 20 -9.17 -6.81 -32.15
N GLY A 21 -9.30 -7.89 -31.36
CA GLY A 21 -9.98 -7.84 -30.06
C GLY A 21 -9.11 -7.05 -29.09
N VAL A 22 -9.48 -5.79 -28.86
CA VAL A 22 -8.89 -4.94 -27.82
C VAL A 22 -9.36 -5.48 -26.47
N LEU A 23 -8.47 -6.18 -25.76
CA LEU A 23 -8.63 -6.50 -24.35
C LEU A 23 -8.57 -5.19 -23.55
N GLY A 24 -9.66 -4.93 -22.83
CA GLY A 24 -9.90 -3.67 -22.12
C GLY A 24 -8.89 -3.39 -21.01
N SER A 25 -8.40 -2.15 -20.98
CA SER A 25 -7.65 -1.58 -19.87
C SER A 25 -8.65 -0.96 -18.88
N PRO A 26 -8.65 -1.32 -17.59
CA PRO A 26 -9.54 -0.72 -16.60
C PRO A 26 -8.86 0.49 -15.95
N ALA A 27 -8.97 1.66 -16.58
CA ALA A 27 -8.80 2.97 -15.96
C ALA A 27 -9.25 4.04 -16.97
N GLY A 28 -10.57 4.20 -17.09
CA GLY A 28 -11.12 5.33 -17.82
C GLY A 28 -10.67 6.62 -17.16
N CYS A 29 -9.92 7.44 -17.90
CA CYS A 29 -9.64 8.82 -17.53
C CYS A 29 -11.01 9.53 -17.36
N PRO A 30 -11.36 10.09 -16.19
CA PRO A 30 -12.60 10.85 -16.08
C PRO A 30 -12.43 12.15 -16.87
N ILE A 31 -12.98 12.14 -18.09
CA ILE A 31 -13.22 13.33 -18.89
C ILE A 31 -14.25 14.15 -18.10
N LEU A 32 -13.82 15.30 -17.54
CA LEU A 32 -14.67 16.21 -16.78
C LEU A 32 -15.88 16.64 -17.63
N GLY A 33 -17.05 16.68 -16.96
CA GLY A 33 -18.38 16.55 -17.52
C GLY A 33 -18.86 17.64 -18.49
N CYS A 34 -19.87 17.21 -19.26
CA CYS A 34 -20.68 17.97 -20.20
C CYS A 34 -21.54 19.06 -19.56
N GLU A 35 -21.46 20.28 -20.09
CA GLU A 35 -22.64 21.11 -20.28
C GLU A 35 -23.17 20.90 -21.71
N LYS A 36 -24.50 20.84 -21.87
CA LYS A 36 -25.15 20.71 -23.17
C LYS A 36 -24.74 21.90 -24.08
N GLY A 37 -23.86 21.63 -25.05
CA GLY A 37 -23.66 22.50 -26.21
C GLY A 37 -22.23 22.99 -26.49
N GLN A 38 -21.21 22.65 -25.69
CA GLN A 38 -19.83 23.00 -25.99
C GLN A 38 -18.90 21.76 -25.93
N PRO A 39 -18.14 21.44 -27.00
CA PRO A 39 -17.15 20.38 -26.95
C PRO A 39 -16.01 20.78 -26.00
N LEU A 40 -15.52 19.84 -25.20
CA LEU A 40 -14.37 20.05 -24.32
C LEU A 40 -13.15 20.50 -25.13
N GLU A 41 -12.61 21.68 -24.80
CA GLU A 41 -11.45 22.28 -25.50
C GLU A 41 -10.09 21.94 -24.86
N ASN A 42 -10.05 21.31 -23.67
CA ASN A 42 -8.79 21.03 -22.94
C ASN A 42 -8.73 19.59 -22.39
N THR A 43 -7.52 19.03 -22.31
CA THR A 43 -7.24 17.72 -21.68
C THR A 43 -6.47 17.89 -20.37
N CYS A 44 -6.97 17.26 -19.30
CA CYS A 44 -6.35 17.23 -17.98
C CYS A 44 -6.02 15.79 -17.56
N LYS A 45 -4.76 15.51 -17.20
CA LYS A 45 -4.36 14.21 -16.59
C LYS A 45 -4.63 14.25 -15.08
N LEU A 46 -5.43 13.32 -14.54
CA LEU A 46 -5.88 13.33 -13.14
C LEU A 46 -5.51 12.07 -12.30
N GLN A 47 -5.01 12.32 -11.08
CA GLN A 47 -4.77 11.47 -9.90
C GLN A 47 -4.65 12.45 -8.68
N TRP A 48 -5.69 13.28 -8.42
CA TRP A 48 -5.61 14.49 -7.55
C TRP A 48 -6.89 14.74 -6.78
N PHE A 49 -6.77 15.56 -5.75
CA PHE A 49 -7.88 16.30 -5.18
C PHE A 49 -7.90 17.74 -5.72
N GLY A 50 -9.09 18.32 -5.88
CA GLY A 50 -9.25 19.72 -6.24
C GLY A 50 -8.71 20.62 -5.13
N GLY A 51 -8.03 21.72 -5.49
CA GLY A 51 -7.62 22.77 -4.55
C GLY A 51 -8.46 24.05 -4.66
N ARG A 52 -9.37 24.08 -5.64
CA ARG A 52 -10.28 25.18 -5.99
C ARG A 52 -11.57 24.59 -6.56
N THR A 53 -12.63 25.39 -6.64
CA THR A 53 -13.92 24.88 -7.15
C THR A 53 -13.88 24.64 -8.66
N ASN A 54 -14.86 23.89 -9.17
CA ASN A 54 -14.97 23.61 -10.60
C ASN A 54 -15.25 24.90 -11.39
N GLU A 55 -16.07 25.80 -10.83
CA GLU A 55 -16.45 27.08 -11.42
C GLU A 55 -15.23 27.98 -11.59
N GLU A 56 -14.36 28.05 -10.57
CA GLU A 56 -13.10 28.79 -10.67
C GLU A 56 -12.17 28.21 -11.74
N LEU A 57 -12.08 26.87 -11.84
CA LEU A 57 -11.29 26.20 -12.86
C LEU A 57 -11.80 26.51 -14.27
N VAL A 58 -13.11 26.38 -14.49
CA VAL A 58 -13.75 26.66 -15.78
C VAL A 58 -13.58 28.12 -16.16
N ALA A 59 -13.76 29.05 -15.22
CA ALA A 59 -13.56 30.48 -15.47
C ALA A 59 -12.10 30.79 -15.88
N PHE A 60 -11.13 30.19 -15.17
CA PHE A 60 -9.72 30.37 -15.47
C PHE A 60 -9.32 29.79 -16.82
N LEU A 61 -9.72 28.54 -17.11
CA LEU A 61 -9.37 27.88 -18.37
C LEU A 61 -10.10 28.51 -19.56
N SER A 62 -11.35 28.93 -19.41
CA SER A 62 -12.10 29.66 -20.46
C SER A 62 -11.39 30.96 -20.86
N LYS A 63 -10.83 31.68 -19.88
CA LYS A 63 -10.06 32.91 -20.12
C LYS A 63 -8.71 32.64 -20.81
N ASN A 64 -8.14 31.46 -20.65
CA ASN A 64 -6.80 31.09 -21.15
C ASN A 64 -6.86 29.86 -22.08
N ARG A 65 -7.94 29.75 -22.89
CA ARG A 65 -8.23 28.58 -23.73
C ARG A 65 -7.21 28.31 -24.84
N ASP A 66 -6.39 29.31 -25.16
CA ASP A 66 -5.31 29.24 -26.14
C ASP A 66 -3.95 28.88 -25.51
N LYS A 67 -3.88 28.61 -24.20
CA LYS A 67 -2.64 28.38 -23.47
C LYS A 67 -2.45 26.93 -23.03
N ASN A 68 -1.21 26.44 -23.14
CA ASN A 68 -0.78 25.13 -22.67
C ASN A 68 0.01 25.27 -21.37
N PHE A 69 -0.41 24.55 -20.32
CA PHE A 69 0.10 24.68 -18.96
C PHE A 69 1.02 23.50 -18.63
N LEU A 70 2.32 23.69 -18.79
CA LEU A 70 3.39 22.73 -18.46
C LEU A 70 4.31 23.37 -17.43
N LYS A 71 4.89 22.58 -16.53
CA LYS A 71 5.86 23.10 -15.55
C LYS A 71 7.23 22.52 -15.86
N SER A 72 8.15 23.40 -16.24
CA SER A 72 9.55 23.06 -16.49
C SER A 72 10.33 22.95 -15.18
N HIS A 73 11.47 22.26 -15.22
CA HIS A 73 12.30 22.02 -14.04
C HIS A 73 12.97 23.30 -13.49
N GLY A 74 13.09 24.35 -14.31
CA GLY A 74 13.54 25.70 -13.94
C GLY A 74 14.98 25.78 -13.41
N ARG A 75 15.86 24.87 -13.85
CA ARG A 75 17.26 24.75 -13.40
C ARG A 75 18.20 24.59 -14.61
N ASP A 76 19.45 24.23 -14.37
CA ASP A 76 20.39 23.85 -15.43
C ASP A 76 19.88 22.63 -16.24
N ASN A 77 19.71 22.82 -17.55
CA ASN A 77 19.13 21.82 -18.45
C ASN A 77 20.07 20.61 -18.66
N SER A 78 21.38 20.84 -18.75
CA SER A 78 22.37 19.76 -18.87
C SER A 78 22.28 18.78 -17.69
N ARG A 79 22.08 19.31 -16.48
CA ARG A 79 21.86 18.50 -15.28
C ARG A 79 20.50 17.79 -15.28
N PHE A 80 19.45 18.40 -15.85
CA PHE A 80 18.14 17.76 -16.00
C PHE A 80 18.23 16.53 -16.91
N ILE A 81 18.80 16.68 -18.11
CA ILE A 81 19.02 15.59 -19.08
C ILE A 81 19.72 14.40 -18.42
N LYS A 82 20.83 14.65 -17.72
CA LYS A 82 21.59 13.60 -17.02
C LYS A 82 20.81 12.96 -15.87
N LYS A 83 20.00 13.71 -15.14
CA LYS A 83 19.23 13.18 -13.99
C LYS A 83 18.02 12.36 -14.41
N GLN A 84 17.36 12.76 -15.50
CA GLN A 84 16.25 12.02 -16.09
C GLN A 84 16.72 10.79 -16.88
N GLY A 85 18.02 10.69 -17.18
CA GLY A 85 18.55 9.64 -18.02
C GLY A 85 18.12 9.78 -19.48
N LEU A 86 17.86 11.01 -19.95
CA LEU A 86 17.48 11.26 -21.35
C LEU A 86 18.60 10.89 -22.33
N ASP A 87 19.86 10.94 -21.86
CA ASP A 87 21.07 10.48 -22.55
C ASP A 87 21.28 8.95 -22.47
N ARG A 88 20.30 8.21 -21.94
CA ARG A 88 20.30 6.75 -21.86
C ARG A 88 19.16 6.16 -22.68
N LEU A 89 19.40 4.97 -23.22
CA LEU A 89 18.39 4.18 -23.90
C LEU A 89 17.72 3.23 -22.90
N PHE A 90 16.40 3.26 -22.83
CA PHE A 90 15.60 2.35 -22.02
C PHE A 90 14.66 1.50 -22.86
N HIS A 91 14.30 0.32 -22.37
CA HIS A 91 13.29 -0.53 -22.99
C HIS A 91 12.38 -1.13 -21.92
N GLU A 92 11.07 -0.94 -22.07
CA GLU A 92 10.05 -1.54 -21.21
C GLU A 92 9.76 -2.96 -21.68
N CYS A 93 10.06 -3.97 -20.85
CA CYS A 93 9.79 -5.38 -21.13
C CYS A 93 9.68 -6.16 -19.81
N ASP A 94 8.80 -7.17 -19.75
CA ASP A 94 8.54 -7.99 -18.56
C ASP A 94 8.25 -7.17 -17.29
N SER A 95 7.45 -6.09 -17.44
CA SER A 95 7.12 -5.13 -16.37
C SER A 95 8.34 -4.47 -15.71
N HIS A 96 9.47 -4.40 -16.42
CA HIS A 96 10.71 -3.76 -15.97
C HIS A 96 11.24 -2.77 -17.03
N MET A 97 11.84 -1.68 -16.56
CA MET A 97 12.49 -0.67 -17.40
C MET A 97 14.00 -0.87 -17.45
N TRP A 98 14.44 -1.58 -18.49
CA TRP A 98 15.84 -1.98 -18.71
C TRP A 98 16.67 -0.85 -19.28
N ARG A 99 17.83 -0.57 -18.69
CA ARG A 99 18.80 0.41 -19.25
C ARG A 99 19.77 -0.28 -20.19
N LEU A 100 19.67 0.01 -21.49
CA LEU A 100 20.41 -0.69 -22.55
C LEU A 100 21.76 -0.05 -22.90
N GLY A 101 21.94 1.24 -22.64
CA GLY A 101 23.19 1.94 -22.97
C GLY A 101 23.05 3.45 -23.03
N GLU A 102 24.08 4.10 -23.58
CA GLU A 102 24.08 5.54 -23.85
C GLU A 102 23.47 5.84 -25.22
N ARG A 103 22.91 7.04 -25.38
CA ARG A 103 22.49 7.58 -26.66
C ARG A 103 22.75 9.09 -26.73
N GLN A 104 22.80 9.62 -27.94
CA GLN A 104 22.96 11.06 -28.15
C GLN A 104 21.61 11.78 -28.09
N ILE A 105 21.63 13.00 -27.57
CA ILE A 105 20.48 13.91 -27.63
C ILE A 105 20.38 14.47 -29.05
N PRO A 106 19.19 14.47 -29.70
CA PRO A 106 19.03 15.02 -31.04
C PRO A 106 19.48 16.50 -31.11
N ALA A 107 20.28 16.83 -32.12
CA ALA A 107 20.72 18.20 -32.35
C ALA A 107 19.64 19.03 -33.06
N GLY A 108 19.70 20.35 -32.89
CA GLY A 108 18.81 21.29 -33.60
C GLY A 108 17.43 21.47 -32.97
N ILE A 109 17.19 20.90 -31.78
CA ILE A 109 15.95 21.07 -31.01
C ILE A 109 16.26 21.54 -29.59
N VAL A 110 15.29 22.19 -28.97
CA VAL A 110 15.31 22.50 -27.54
C VAL A 110 14.72 21.32 -26.77
N VAL A 111 15.52 20.67 -25.93
CA VAL A 111 15.02 19.65 -25.01
C VAL A 111 14.71 20.31 -23.67
N ASP A 112 13.47 20.18 -23.21
CA ASP A 112 13.04 20.62 -21.89
C ASP A 112 12.15 19.55 -21.23
N GLY A 113 11.90 19.70 -19.94
CA GLY A 113 10.97 18.88 -19.19
C GLY A 113 10.76 19.32 -17.76
N GLY A 114 9.92 18.60 -17.05
CA GLY A 114 9.62 18.82 -15.64
C GLY A 114 8.49 17.91 -15.19
N SER A 115 7.36 18.49 -14.81
CA SER A 115 6.22 17.69 -14.35
C SER A 115 5.50 16.98 -15.50
N ASP A 116 5.20 15.69 -15.36
CA ASP A 116 4.33 14.92 -16.25
C ASP A 116 2.82 15.18 -16.02
N TRP A 117 2.50 16.29 -15.36
CA TRP A 117 1.15 16.72 -15.04
C TRP A 117 0.97 18.11 -15.61
N PHE A 118 -0.06 18.24 -16.45
CA PHE A 118 -0.24 19.40 -17.32
C PHE A 118 -1.72 19.57 -17.68
N VAL A 119 -2.02 20.71 -18.29
CA VAL A 119 -3.27 20.98 -19.00
C VAL A 119 -2.91 21.39 -20.42
N LEU A 120 -3.39 20.64 -21.42
CA LEU A 120 -3.11 20.91 -22.82
C LEU A 120 -4.37 21.29 -23.57
N THR A 121 -4.23 22.22 -24.52
CA THR A 121 -5.32 22.59 -25.42
C THR A 121 -5.59 21.46 -26.41
N ARG A 122 -6.84 21.34 -26.83
CA ARG A 122 -7.25 20.37 -27.86
C ARG A 122 -6.47 20.57 -29.16
N SER A 123 -6.23 21.81 -29.56
CA SER A 123 -5.46 22.12 -30.78
C SER A 123 -4.03 21.56 -30.72
N PHE A 124 -3.36 21.69 -29.58
CA PHE A 124 -2.03 21.13 -29.41
C PHE A 124 -2.07 19.60 -29.34
N VAL A 125 -3.06 19.01 -28.66
CA VAL A 125 -3.25 17.54 -28.65
C VAL A 125 -3.49 17.00 -30.06
N GLU A 126 -4.35 17.63 -30.86
CA GLU A 126 -4.61 17.24 -32.25
C GLU A 126 -3.33 17.32 -33.10
N TYR A 127 -2.51 18.37 -32.93
CA TYR A 127 -1.18 18.45 -33.55
C TYR A 127 -0.29 17.27 -33.10
N VAL A 128 -0.15 17.03 -31.80
CA VAL A 128 0.69 15.96 -31.25
C VAL A 128 0.26 14.57 -31.72
N VAL A 129 -1.02 14.33 -31.99
CA VAL A 129 -1.56 13.01 -32.39
C VAL A 129 -1.55 12.83 -33.91
N TYR A 130 -2.01 13.81 -34.68
CA TYR A 130 -2.35 13.63 -36.10
C TYR A 130 -1.39 14.30 -37.07
N THR A 131 -0.41 15.08 -36.61
CA THR A 131 0.55 15.72 -37.51
C THR A 131 1.43 14.70 -38.25
N ASP A 132 1.75 15.03 -39.50
CA ASP A 132 2.77 14.36 -40.32
C ASP A 132 4.16 15.03 -40.18
N ASP A 133 4.30 15.97 -39.25
CA ASP A 133 5.56 16.67 -38.97
C ASP A 133 6.69 15.68 -38.64
N PRO A 134 7.78 15.63 -39.44
CA PRO A 134 8.91 14.73 -39.20
C PRO A 134 9.54 14.88 -37.82
N LEU A 135 9.52 16.09 -37.24
CA LEU A 135 10.02 16.34 -35.89
C LEU A 135 9.25 15.50 -34.86
N VAL A 136 7.91 15.57 -34.91
CA VAL A 136 7.05 14.87 -33.96
C VAL A 136 7.17 13.36 -34.15
N ALA A 137 7.27 12.87 -35.39
CA ALA A 137 7.50 11.46 -35.66
C ALA A 137 8.83 10.94 -35.06
N GLN A 138 9.92 11.71 -35.22
CA GLN A 138 11.22 11.37 -34.64
C GLN A 138 11.22 11.45 -33.10
N LEU A 139 10.54 12.45 -32.53
CA LEU A 139 10.38 12.55 -31.08
C LEU A 139 9.56 11.38 -30.53
N ARG A 140 8.47 10.95 -31.17
CA ARG A 140 7.74 9.74 -30.77
C ARG A 140 8.68 8.53 -30.71
N GLN A 141 9.49 8.31 -31.75
CA GLN A 141 10.47 7.22 -31.79
C GLN A 141 11.53 7.35 -30.67
N PHE A 142 12.04 8.55 -30.41
CA PHE A 142 13.00 8.79 -29.33
C PHE A 142 12.39 8.47 -27.96
N TYR A 143 11.15 8.91 -27.73
CA TYR A 143 10.45 8.76 -26.46
C TYR A 143 9.88 7.35 -26.21
N THR A 144 9.73 6.52 -27.25
CA THR A 144 9.46 5.07 -27.11
C THR A 144 10.51 4.35 -26.26
N TYR A 145 11.76 4.81 -26.30
CA TYR A 145 12.89 4.20 -25.58
C TYR A 145 13.46 5.10 -24.48
N THR A 146 12.59 5.86 -23.82
CA THR A 146 12.96 6.87 -22.82
C THR A 146 12.35 6.54 -21.47
N LEU A 147 13.12 6.73 -20.39
CA LEU A 147 12.61 6.69 -19.03
C LEU A 147 11.79 7.95 -18.71
N LEU A 148 10.67 7.80 -17.99
CA LEU A 148 9.77 8.89 -17.60
C LEU A 148 9.39 9.79 -18.81
N PRO A 149 8.93 9.22 -19.93
CA PRO A 149 8.81 9.95 -21.20
C PRO A 149 7.85 11.14 -21.09
N ALA A 150 6.78 11.01 -20.31
CA ALA A 150 5.79 12.07 -20.11
C ALA A 150 6.32 13.30 -19.36
N GLU A 151 7.47 13.20 -18.66
CA GLU A 151 8.09 14.33 -17.96
C GLU A 151 8.84 15.28 -18.91
N SER A 152 9.03 14.93 -20.19
CA SER A 152 9.76 15.80 -21.14
C SER A 152 9.24 15.78 -22.59
N PHE A 153 8.50 14.75 -23.01
CA PHE A 153 7.95 14.66 -24.36
C PHE A 153 7.11 15.87 -24.74
N PHE A 154 6.11 16.24 -23.92
CA PHE A 154 5.18 17.32 -24.25
C PHE A 154 5.84 18.69 -24.20
N HIS A 155 6.78 18.92 -23.27
CA HIS A 155 7.59 20.14 -23.22
C HIS A 155 8.43 20.28 -24.48
N THR A 156 9.18 19.24 -24.82
CA THR A 156 10.05 19.20 -26.02
C THR A 156 9.24 19.40 -27.30
N VAL A 157 8.09 18.73 -27.45
CA VAL A 157 7.25 18.92 -28.65
C VAL A 157 6.69 20.34 -28.69
N LEU A 158 6.17 20.88 -27.58
CA LEU A 158 5.55 22.20 -27.57
C LEU A 158 6.54 23.31 -27.91
N GLU A 159 7.72 23.31 -27.28
CA GLU A 159 8.74 24.34 -27.49
C GLU A 159 9.31 24.37 -28.90
N ASN A 160 9.29 23.24 -29.61
CA ASN A 160 9.76 23.14 -31.00
C ASN A 160 8.63 23.11 -32.02
N SER A 161 7.39 23.36 -31.61
CA SER A 161 6.22 23.38 -32.49
C SER A 161 5.80 24.82 -32.86
N PRO A 162 4.92 25.00 -33.86
CA PRO A 162 4.29 26.29 -34.14
C PRO A 162 3.49 26.87 -32.97
N ALA A 163 3.19 26.08 -31.94
CA ALA A 163 2.44 26.50 -30.76
C ALA A 163 3.35 26.92 -29.58
N CYS A 164 4.66 27.12 -29.78
CA CYS A 164 5.60 27.43 -28.70
C CYS A 164 5.22 28.66 -27.85
N GLU A 165 4.62 29.69 -28.46
CA GLU A 165 4.13 30.91 -27.76
C GLU A 165 2.90 30.67 -26.86
N SER A 166 2.28 29.49 -26.95
CA SER A 166 1.16 29.11 -26.07
C SER A 166 1.61 28.55 -24.71
N LEU A 167 2.90 28.25 -24.53
CA LEU A 167 3.44 27.68 -23.31
C LEU A 167 3.33 28.67 -22.14
N VAL A 168 2.76 28.19 -21.04
CA VAL A 168 2.76 28.84 -19.73
C VAL A 168 3.53 27.93 -18.77
N ASP A 169 4.63 28.43 -18.19
CA ASP A 169 5.49 27.69 -17.23
C ASP A 169 4.87 27.58 -15.81
N ASN A 170 3.65 27.05 -15.78
CA ASN A 170 2.90 26.66 -14.61
C ASN A 170 1.92 25.56 -15.02
N ASN A 171 1.97 24.41 -14.37
CA ASN A 171 1.04 23.30 -14.62
C ASN A 171 -0.24 23.34 -13.79
N LEU A 172 -0.46 24.41 -13.02
CA LEU A 172 -1.62 24.60 -12.15
C LEU A 172 -1.68 23.63 -10.96
N ARG A 173 -0.54 23.04 -10.56
CA ARG A 173 -0.47 22.02 -9.50
C ARG A 173 0.34 22.46 -8.28
N VAL A 174 -0.05 21.92 -7.13
CA VAL A 174 0.80 21.81 -5.94
C VAL A 174 1.28 20.36 -5.83
N THR A 175 2.58 20.16 -5.66
CA THR A 175 3.17 18.82 -5.47
C THR A 175 4.03 18.82 -4.23
N ASN A 176 3.73 17.94 -3.26
CA ASN A 176 4.40 17.94 -1.96
C ASN A 176 5.78 17.26 -2.02
N TRP A 177 6.76 17.93 -2.61
CA TRP A 177 8.12 17.43 -2.67
C TRP A 177 8.87 17.61 -1.35
N ASN A 178 9.14 16.52 -0.64
CA ASN A 178 10.14 16.48 0.42
C ASN A 178 11.25 15.48 0.06
N ARG A 179 12.33 15.97 -0.55
CA ARG A 179 13.42 15.12 -1.07
C ARG A 179 14.15 14.32 0.01
N LYS A 180 14.13 14.75 1.28
CA LYS A 180 14.75 13.98 2.38
C LYS A 180 14.03 12.65 2.63
N LEU A 181 12.73 12.59 2.33
CA LEU A 181 11.88 11.41 2.52
C LEU A 181 11.56 10.71 1.19
N GLY A 182 11.22 11.46 0.15
CA GLY A 182 10.71 10.90 -1.11
C GLY A 182 11.75 10.38 -2.11
N CYS A 183 13.05 10.66 -1.92
CA CYS A 183 14.13 10.23 -2.80
C CYS A 183 14.98 9.11 -2.16
N LYS A 184 14.46 7.88 -2.15
CA LYS A 184 15.11 6.71 -1.52
C LYS A 184 15.51 5.61 -2.49
N CYS A 185 15.41 5.86 -3.80
CA CYS A 185 15.64 4.85 -4.84
C CYS A 185 14.75 3.60 -4.66
N GLN A 186 13.52 3.80 -4.18
CA GLN A 186 12.58 2.73 -3.84
C GLN A 186 12.14 1.88 -5.04
N TYR A 187 12.26 2.41 -6.26
CA TYR A 187 11.82 1.76 -7.49
C TYR A 187 12.89 0.92 -8.19
N LYS A 188 14.06 0.71 -7.57
CA LYS A 188 15.20 0.00 -8.19
C LYS A 188 14.88 -1.41 -8.71
N HIS A 189 13.85 -2.04 -8.14
CA HIS A 189 13.38 -3.38 -8.54
C HIS A 189 12.44 -3.36 -9.77
N ILE A 190 11.99 -2.17 -10.21
CA ILE A 190 11.09 -1.97 -11.36
C ILE A 190 11.83 -1.24 -12.51
N VAL A 191 12.85 -0.46 -12.18
CA VAL A 191 13.60 0.36 -13.14
C VAL A 191 15.07 0.42 -12.79
N ASP A 192 15.92 0.37 -13.81
CA ASP A 192 17.38 0.53 -13.71
C ASP A 192 17.82 1.99 -13.46
N TRP A 193 17.11 2.70 -12.58
CA TRP A 193 17.33 4.10 -12.24
C TRP A 193 16.81 4.44 -10.84
N CYS A 194 17.33 5.51 -10.25
CA CYS A 194 16.82 6.01 -8.97
C CYS A 194 15.82 7.15 -9.19
N GLY A 195 14.56 6.90 -8.80
CA GLY A 195 13.49 7.90 -8.81
C GLY A 195 13.24 8.57 -7.45
N CYS A 196 12.39 9.58 -7.48
CA CYS A 196 11.78 10.19 -6.30
C CYS A 196 10.26 10.20 -6.45
N SER A 197 9.53 10.20 -5.34
CA SER A 197 8.08 10.44 -5.32
C SER A 197 7.73 11.57 -4.36
N PRO A 198 6.69 12.38 -4.65
CA PRO A 198 6.11 13.31 -3.68
C PRO A 198 5.55 12.57 -2.47
N ASN A 199 5.56 13.27 -1.34
CA ASN A 199 4.95 12.83 -0.08
C ASN A 199 3.44 13.07 -0.08
N ASP A 200 2.76 12.38 0.82
CA ASP A 200 1.35 12.64 1.09
C ASP A 200 1.18 13.92 1.92
N PHE A 201 0.09 14.64 1.68
CA PHE A 201 -0.27 15.80 2.48
C PHE A 201 -0.78 15.40 3.86
N LYS A 202 -0.59 16.29 4.83
CA LYS A 202 -1.10 16.18 6.21
C LYS A 202 -1.87 17.46 6.57
N PRO A 203 -2.64 17.51 7.67
CA PRO A 203 -3.46 18.67 8.02
C PRO A 203 -2.64 19.97 8.15
N GLN A 204 -1.41 19.84 8.69
CA GLN A 204 -0.45 20.94 8.80
C GLN A 204 -0.01 21.56 7.45
N ASP A 205 -0.15 20.85 6.34
CA ASP A 205 0.16 21.35 5.01
C ASP A 205 -1.00 22.15 4.39
N PHE A 206 -2.18 22.20 5.02
CA PHE A 206 -3.37 22.85 4.45
C PHE A 206 -3.13 24.32 4.07
N LEU A 207 -2.37 25.07 4.87
CA LEU A 207 -2.00 26.45 4.54
C LEU A 207 -1.22 26.58 3.21
N ARG A 208 -0.48 25.54 2.81
CA ARG A 208 0.24 25.51 1.54
C ARG A 208 -0.70 25.28 0.35
N LEU A 209 -1.82 24.59 0.58
CA LEU A 209 -2.86 24.37 -0.43
C LEU A 209 -3.66 25.65 -0.71
N GLN A 210 -3.76 26.55 0.27
CA GLN A 210 -4.45 27.84 0.14
C GLN A 210 -3.60 28.97 -0.46
N GLN A 211 -2.35 28.70 -0.86
CA GLN A 211 -1.46 29.75 -1.38
C GLN A 211 -1.97 30.34 -2.69
N VAL A 212 -2.01 31.68 -2.77
CA VAL A 212 -2.54 32.45 -3.92
C VAL A 212 -1.42 33.04 -4.80
N SER A 213 -0.15 32.77 -4.50
CA SER A 213 1.01 33.38 -5.20
C SER A 213 1.06 33.04 -6.69
N ARG A 214 0.48 31.92 -7.09
CA ARG A 214 0.29 31.50 -8.49
C ARG A 214 -1.02 30.73 -8.62
N PRO A 215 -1.67 30.72 -9.81
CA PRO A 215 -2.89 29.95 -10.00
C PRO A 215 -2.58 28.45 -9.88
N THR A 216 -3.26 27.78 -8.95
CA THR A 216 -3.22 26.33 -8.74
C THR A 216 -4.62 25.82 -8.46
N PHE A 217 -4.97 24.67 -9.05
CA PHE A 217 -6.31 24.10 -8.99
C PHE A 217 -6.33 22.65 -8.50
N PHE A 218 -5.17 21.98 -8.44
CA PHE A 218 -5.08 20.59 -7.99
C PHE A 218 -3.82 20.36 -7.16
N ALA A 219 -3.86 19.36 -6.28
CA ALA A 219 -2.73 18.99 -5.42
C ALA A 219 -2.51 17.46 -5.33
N ARG A 220 -1.26 17.05 -5.10
CA ARG A 220 -0.89 15.64 -4.78
C ARG A 220 0.27 15.58 -3.75
N LYS A 221 0.43 14.46 -3.04
CA LYS A 221 -0.41 13.24 -3.06
C LYS A 221 -1.33 13.20 -1.84
N PHE A 222 -2.40 12.41 -1.95
CA PHE A 222 -3.32 12.13 -0.86
C PHE A 222 -3.57 10.62 -0.87
N GLU A 223 -3.47 10.00 0.30
CA GLU A 223 -3.72 8.57 0.51
C GLU A 223 -4.52 8.45 1.81
N SER A 224 -5.76 7.95 1.75
CA SER A 224 -6.65 7.86 2.92
C SER A 224 -6.12 6.91 4.00
N THR A 225 -5.36 5.89 3.60
CA THR A 225 -4.65 4.98 4.53
C THR A 225 -3.47 5.65 5.23
N VAL A 226 -3.05 6.85 4.79
CA VAL A 226 -1.94 7.62 5.34
C VAL A 226 -2.45 8.81 6.17
N ASN A 227 -3.43 9.56 5.65
CA ASN A 227 -4.17 10.61 6.38
C ASN A 227 -5.41 11.01 5.57
N GLN A 228 -6.59 10.68 6.07
CA GLN A 228 -7.89 11.08 5.53
C GLN A 228 -8.31 12.47 6.05
N GLU A 229 -7.86 12.89 7.24
CA GLU A 229 -8.25 14.19 7.82
C GLU A 229 -7.98 15.37 6.87
N VAL A 230 -6.83 15.40 6.20
CA VAL A 230 -6.52 16.47 5.23
C VAL A 230 -7.46 16.48 4.03
N LEU A 231 -7.98 15.32 3.61
CA LEU A 231 -8.96 15.21 2.53
C LEU A 231 -10.31 15.78 2.97
N GLU A 232 -10.74 15.48 4.20
CA GLU A 232 -11.96 16.03 4.80
C GLU A 232 -11.89 17.55 4.91
N ILE A 233 -10.81 18.08 5.47
CA ILE A 233 -10.58 19.53 5.59
C ILE A 233 -10.67 20.21 4.21
N LEU A 234 -10.05 19.61 3.19
CA LEU A 234 -10.02 20.16 1.84
C LEU A 234 -11.39 20.08 1.15
N ASP A 235 -12.11 18.96 1.26
CA ASP A 235 -13.47 18.82 0.71
C ASP A 235 -14.43 19.84 1.34
N PHE A 236 -14.41 19.95 2.66
CA PHE A 236 -15.31 20.86 3.38
C PHE A 236 -15.00 22.32 3.09
N HIS A 237 -13.72 22.65 2.90
CA HIS A 237 -13.31 23.99 2.50
C HIS A 237 -13.86 24.36 1.11
N LEU A 238 -13.90 23.41 0.17
CA LEU A 238 -14.33 23.65 -1.21
C LEU A 238 -15.84 23.61 -1.41
N TYR A 239 -16.52 22.69 -0.73
CA TYR A 239 -17.93 22.35 -1.00
C TYR A 239 -18.83 22.40 0.25
N GLY A 240 -18.33 22.96 1.35
CA GLY A 240 -19.05 23.06 2.62
C GLY A 240 -19.11 21.74 3.39
N SER A 241 -19.53 21.77 4.65
CA SER A 241 -19.66 20.55 5.46
C SER A 241 -20.86 19.69 5.03
N TYR A 242 -20.78 18.38 5.26
CA TYR A 242 -21.93 17.49 5.16
C TYR A 242 -22.99 17.83 6.22
N PRO A 243 -24.27 17.47 6.00
CA PRO A 243 -25.33 17.67 6.99
C PRO A 243 -24.98 17.03 8.36
N PRO A 244 -25.39 17.64 9.48
CA PRO A 244 -25.20 17.05 10.81
C PRO A 244 -25.79 15.64 10.90
N GLY A 245 -25.05 14.71 11.50
CA GLY A 245 -25.46 13.31 11.62
C GLY A 245 -25.15 12.44 10.41
N THR A 246 -24.47 12.97 9.38
CA THR A 246 -23.97 12.14 8.28
C THR A 246 -23.00 11.07 8.81
N PRO A 247 -23.25 9.78 8.55
CA PRO A 247 -22.40 8.69 9.04
C PRO A 247 -21.05 8.65 8.33
N ALA A 248 -20.12 7.86 8.89
CA ALA A 248 -18.91 7.39 8.21
C ALA A 248 -17.92 8.46 7.70
N LEU A 249 -18.07 9.74 8.04
CA LEU A 249 -17.16 10.81 7.61
C LEU A 249 -15.69 10.53 8.00
N LYS A 250 -15.49 9.99 9.20
CA LYS A 250 -14.16 9.62 9.74
C LYS A 250 -13.71 8.20 9.40
N ALA A 251 -14.60 7.38 8.84
CA ALA A 251 -14.30 5.99 8.53
C ALA A 251 -13.70 5.87 7.13
N TYR A 252 -12.86 4.87 6.89
CA TYR A 252 -12.35 4.54 5.56
C TYR A 252 -12.23 3.03 5.40
N TRP A 253 -12.72 2.52 4.28
CA TRP A 253 -12.66 1.11 3.92
C TRP A 253 -11.90 0.95 2.61
N GLU A 254 -10.93 0.04 2.59
CA GLU A 254 -10.15 -0.29 1.40
C GLU A 254 -10.20 -1.80 1.16
N ASN A 255 -10.75 -2.22 0.03
CA ASN A 255 -10.77 -3.63 -0.35
C ASN A 255 -9.35 -4.07 -0.73
N THR A 256 -8.87 -5.13 -0.10
CA THR A 256 -7.54 -5.73 -0.36
C THR A 256 -7.62 -7.10 -1.01
N TYR A 257 -8.82 -7.66 -1.12
CA TYR A 257 -9.09 -8.94 -1.76
C TYR A 257 -10.58 -9.06 -2.08
N ASP A 258 -10.87 -9.50 -3.30
CA ASP A 258 -12.18 -9.91 -3.76
C ASP A 258 -12.12 -11.29 -4.42
N VAL A 259 -13.16 -12.10 -4.20
CA VAL A 259 -13.27 -13.46 -4.76
C VAL A 259 -13.17 -13.48 -6.28
N ALA A 260 -13.52 -12.39 -6.97
CA ALA A 260 -13.37 -12.27 -8.41
C ALA A 260 -11.92 -12.44 -8.89
N ASP A 261 -10.93 -12.09 -8.06
CA ASP A 261 -9.50 -12.21 -8.38
C ASP A 261 -8.97 -13.64 -8.15
N GLY A 262 -9.78 -14.49 -7.52
CA GLY A 262 -9.40 -15.83 -7.07
C GLY A 262 -8.25 -15.83 -6.06
N PRO A 263 -7.74 -17.01 -5.67
CA PRO A 263 -6.62 -17.11 -4.74
C PRO A 263 -5.29 -16.59 -5.32
N SER A 264 -5.25 -16.23 -6.61
CA SER A 264 -4.09 -15.61 -7.28
C SER A 264 -3.61 -14.35 -6.56
N GLY A 265 -4.53 -13.52 -6.09
CA GLY A 265 -4.23 -12.26 -5.42
C GLY A 265 -3.74 -12.39 -3.97
N LEU A 266 -3.88 -13.57 -3.36
CA LEU A 266 -3.49 -13.82 -1.97
C LEU A 266 -2.13 -14.50 -1.86
N SER A 267 -1.36 -14.11 -0.86
CA SER A 267 -0.22 -14.89 -0.35
C SER A 267 -0.71 -16.04 0.55
N ASP A 268 0.14 -17.05 0.78
CA ASP A 268 -0.18 -18.13 1.72
C ASP A 268 -0.42 -17.61 3.14
N VAL A 269 0.31 -16.56 3.55
CA VAL A 269 0.14 -15.87 4.84
C VAL A 269 -1.26 -15.27 4.96
N MET A 270 -1.67 -14.49 3.96
CA MET A 270 -2.99 -13.85 3.95
C MET A 270 -4.11 -14.90 3.92
N LEU A 271 -3.95 -15.95 3.11
CA LEU A 271 -4.94 -17.03 3.02
C LEU A 271 -5.11 -17.76 4.36
N THR A 272 -3.99 -18.08 5.04
CA THR A 272 -4.02 -18.65 6.38
C THR A 272 -4.67 -17.71 7.40
N ALA A 273 -4.28 -16.43 7.43
CA ALA A 273 -4.81 -15.46 8.38
C ALA A 273 -6.31 -15.22 8.18
N TYR A 274 -6.76 -14.97 6.94
CA TYR A 274 -8.17 -14.65 6.66
C TYR A 274 -9.10 -15.85 6.90
N THR A 275 -8.65 -17.07 6.61
CA THR A 275 -9.43 -18.28 6.94
C THR A 275 -9.48 -18.53 8.46
N ALA A 276 -8.39 -18.26 9.19
CA ALA A 276 -8.35 -18.34 10.65
C ALA A 276 -9.22 -17.27 11.32
N PHE A 277 -9.21 -16.04 10.80
CA PHE A 277 -10.12 -14.96 11.22
C PHE A 277 -11.58 -15.36 11.11
N ALA A 278 -11.96 -16.00 9.99
CA ALA A 278 -13.31 -16.52 9.84
C ALA A 278 -13.64 -17.57 10.92
N ARG A 279 -12.77 -18.59 11.11
CA ARG A 279 -12.99 -19.63 12.12
C ARG A 279 -13.08 -19.07 13.55
N LEU A 280 -12.20 -18.16 13.93
CA LEU A 280 -12.21 -17.50 15.23
C LEU A 280 -13.53 -16.76 15.48
N SER A 281 -14.00 -16.04 14.46
CA SER A 281 -15.24 -15.27 14.52
C SER A 281 -16.48 -16.15 14.62
N LEU A 282 -16.51 -17.29 13.91
CA LEU A 282 -17.60 -18.27 14.03
C LEU A 282 -17.64 -18.95 15.40
N ARG A 283 -16.47 -19.29 15.97
CA ARG A 283 -16.39 -19.80 17.35
C ARG A 283 -16.87 -18.75 18.34
N HIS A 284 -16.47 -17.49 18.16
CA HIS A 284 -16.92 -16.38 19.00
C HIS A 284 -18.45 -16.25 18.97
N ALA A 285 -19.07 -16.27 17.80
CA ALA A 285 -20.53 -16.21 17.64
C ALA A 285 -21.26 -17.31 18.41
N ALA A 286 -20.76 -18.55 18.32
CA ALA A 286 -21.35 -19.69 19.02
C ALA A 286 -21.23 -19.60 20.54
N THR A 287 -20.16 -18.97 21.05
CA THR A 287 -19.91 -18.76 22.49
C THR A 287 -20.60 -17.54 23.08
N ALA A 288 -20.79 -16.48 22.28
CA ALA A 288 -21.43 -15.25 22.72
C ALA A 288 -22.96 -15.36 22.77
N ALA A 289 -23.54 -16.28 21.99
CA ALA A 289 -24.96 -16.55 21.99
C ALA A 289 -25.44 -17.17 23.32
N SER A 290 -26.64 -16.79 23.75
CA SER A 290 -27.34 -17.42 24.89
C SER A 290 -27.40 -18.94 24.70
N PRO A 291 -27.39 -19.76 25.79
CA PRO A 291 -27.48 -21.22 25.68
C PRO A 291 -28.65 -21.74 24.82
N GLN A 292 -29.76 -21.00 24.78
CA GLN A 292 -30.93 -21.32 23.97
C GLN A 292 -30.75 -20.96 22.47
N ALA A 293 -29.93 -19.94 22.17
CA ALA A 293 -29.65 -19.46 20.82
C ALA A 293 -28.35 -20.03 20.22
N SER A 294 -27.46 -20.59 21.04
CA SER A 294 -26.17 -21.15 20.61
C SER A 294 -26.28 -22.15 19.44
N PRO A 295 -27.27 -23.07 19.39
CA PRO A 295 -27.42 -23.98 18.24
C PRO A 295 -27.70 -23.26 16.91
N LEU A 296 -28.39 -22.11 16.96
CA LEU A 296 -28.75 -21.31 15.77
C LEU A 296 -27.60 -20.41 15.31
N CYS A 297 -26.59 -20.21 16.15
CA CYS A 297 -25.40 -19.39 15.92
C CYS A 297 -24.13 -20.22 15.70
N ARG A 298 -24.28 -21.52 15.44
CA ARG A 298 -23.20 -22.41 15.01
C ARG A 298 -23.17 -22.50 13.50
N PHE A 299 -22.07 -22.06 12.92
CA PHE A 299 -21.88 -21.99 11.48
C PHE A 299 -20.62 -22.74 11.07
N GLU A 300 -20.65 -23.33 9.88
CA GLU A 300 -19.48 -23.90 9.21
C GLU A 300 -19.08 -23.00 8.03
N PRO A 301 -17.80 -22.66 7.86
CA PRO A 301 -17.35 -21.85 6.73
C PRO A 301 -17.49 -22.63 5.42
N ARG A 302 -17.95 -21.94 4.37
CA ARG A 302 -18.06 -22.51 3.01
C ARG A 302 -17.00 -21.90 2.10
N GLY A 303 -15.97 -22.69 1.79
CA GLY A 303 -14.89 -22.26 0.89
C GLY A 303 -13.97 -21.23 1.52
N LEU A 304 -13.34 -20.40 0.67
CA LEU A 304 -12.47 -19.30 1.11
C LEU A 304 -13.30 -18.04 1.42
N PRO A 305 -12.70 -17.04 2.11
CA PRO A 305 -13.30 -15.72 2.25
C PRO A 305 -13.71 -15.14 0.90
N SER A 306 -14.79 -14.37 0.91
CA SER A 306 -15.36 -13.71 -0.28
C SER A 306 -14.70 -12.37 -0.56
N SER A 307 -14.42 -11.59 0.50
CA SER A 307 -13.72 -10.31 0.39
C SER A 307 -13.07 -9.94 1.71
N VAL A 308 -12.03 -9.10 1.65
CA VAL A 308 -11.36 -8.56 2.84
C VAL A 308 -11.09 -7.08 2.69
N HIS A 309 -11.54 -6.29 3.66
CA HIS A 309 -11.29 -4.85 3.72
C HIS A 309 -10.34 -4.49 4.87
N LEU A 310 -9.47 -3.52 4.65
CA LEU A 310 -8.88 -2.73 5.73
C LEU A 310 -9.94 -1.75 6.23
N TYR A 311 -10.06 -1.64 7.55
CA TYR A 311 -10.93 -0.65 8.18
C TYR A 311 -10.10 0.35 8.97
N PHE A 312 -10.28 1.64 8.66
CA PHE A 312 -9.71 2.75 9.39
C PHE A 312 -10.81 3.62 9.97
N TYR A 313 -10.57 4.17 11.15
CA TYR A 313 -11.43 5.16 11.77
C TYR A 313 -10.55 6.24 12.39
N ASP A 314 -10.81 7.49 12.01
CA ASP A 314 -10.08 8.67 12.50
C ASP A 314 -8.56 8.53 12.28
N ASP A 315 -8.15 8.11 11.08
CA ASP A 315 -6.75 7.85 10.68
C ASP A 315 -6.01 6.73 11.45
N HIS A 316 -6.74 5.90 12.19
CA HIS A 316 -6.19 4.74 12.89
C HIS A 316 -6.69 3.44 12.27
N PHE A 317 -5.77 2.51 12.01
CA PHE A 317 -6.11 1.16 11.57
C PHE A 317 -6.87 0.41 12.67
N GLN A 318 -8.08 -0.03 12.36
CA GLN A 318 -8.99 -0.73 13.28
C GLN A 318 -8.97 -2.24 13.07
N GLY A 319 -8.36 -2.74 11.99
CA GLY A 319 -8.26 -4.15 11.68
C GLY A 319 -8.83 -4.53 10.31
N TYR A 320 -9.15 -5.81 10.17
CA TYR A 320 -9.68 -6.40 8.94
C TYR A 320 -11.18 -6.68 9.07
N LEU A 321 -11.92 -6.44 7.98
CA LEU A 321 -13.27 -6.92 7.80
C LEU A 321 -13.25 -8.10 6.84
N VAL A 322 -13.59 -9.29 7.32
CA VAL A 322 -13.57 -10.53 6.54
C VAL A 322 -15.00 -10.94 6.24
N THR A 323 -15.35 -10.99 4.95
CA THR A 323 -16.64 -11.49 4.49
C THR A 323 -16.52 -12.97 4.15
N GLN A 324 -17.41 -13.81 4.70
CA GLN A 324 -17.36 -15.26 4.52
C GLN A 324 -18.78 -15.82 4.30
N ALA A 325 -18.92 -16.66 3.28
CA ALA A 325 -20.12 -17.50 3.12
C ALA A 325 -20.09 -18.65 4.13
N VAL A 326 -21.21 -18.91 4.79
CA VAL A 326 -21.32 -19.89 5.89
C VAL A 326 -22.57 -20.74 5.77
N GLN A 327 -22.53 -21.93 6.36
CA GLN A 327 -23.64 -22.87 6.43
C GLN A 327 -24.10 -23.02 7.88
N PRO A 328 -25.35 -22.64 8.23
CA PRO A 328 -25.89 -22.84 9.57
C PRO A 328 -26.03 -24.33 9.94
N SER A 329 -25.69 -24.69 11.17
CA SER A 329 -25.81 -26.06 11.71
C SER A 329 -27.25 -26.54 11.82
N ALA A 330 -28.19 -25.61 12.00
CA ALA A 330 -29.62 -25.90 12.12
C ALA A 330 -30.30 -26.29 10.77
N GLN A 331 -29.52 -26.52 9.71
CA GLN A 331 -29.99 -26.83 8.35
C GLN A 331 -30.86 -25.69 7.80
N GLY A 332 -30.20 -24.64 7.28
CA GLY A 332 -30.82 -23.48 6.62
C GLY A 332 -30.16 -23.14 5.29
N PRO A 333 -30.63 -22.10 4.58
CA PRO A 333 -29.90 -21.57 3.42
C PRO A 333 -28.50 -21.10 3.83
N ALA A 334 -27.56 -21.08 2.89
CA ALA A 334 -26.26 -20.48 3.14
C ALA A 334 -26.42 -18.98 3.42
N GLU A 335 -25.67 -18.50 4.41
CA GLU A 335 -25.66 -17.10 4.83
C GLU A 335 -24.32 -16.47 4.48
N THR A 336 -24.26 -15.15 4.47
CA THR A 336 -23.00 -14.41 4.34
C THR A 336 -22.85 -13.49 5.54
N LEU A 337 -21.73 -13.65 6.24
CA LEU A 337 -21.38 -12.86 7.41
C LEU A 337 -20.18 -11.98 7.10
N GLU A 338 -20.14 -10.80 7.72
CA GLU A 338 -18.94 -9.96 7.78
C GLU A 338 -18.46 -9.88 9.23
N MET A 339 -17.14 -9.96 9.39
CA MET A 339 -16.48 -10.21 10.66
C MET A 339 -15.37 -9.20 10.86
N TRP A 340 -15.40 -8.45 11.96
CA TRP A 340 -14.38 -7.45 12.27
C TRP A 340 -13.35 -8.02 13.24
N LEU A 341 -12.11 -8.11 12.77
CA LEU A 341 -10.96 -8.60 13.52
C LEU A 341 -10.03 -7.43 13.80
N MET A 342 -9.82 -7.13 15.08
CA MET A 342 -8.98 -6.03 15.56
C MET A 342 -7.67 -6.57 16.14
N PRO A 343 -6.51 -5.97 15.82
CA PRO A 343 -5.24 -6.34 16.42
C PRO A 343 -5.20 -5.95 17.91
N GLN A 344 -4.63 -6.80 18.74
CA GLN A 344 -4.40 -6.52 20.16
C GLN A 344 -3.04 -5.85 20.32
N GLY A 345 -3.01 -4.66 20.92
CA GLY A 345 -1.79 -3.92 21.17
C GLY A 345 -0.79 -4.74 22.01
N SER A 346 0.45 -4.87 21.53
CA SER A 346 1.49 -5.67 22.16
C SER A 346 2.62 -4.84 22.78
N LEU A 347 2.63 -3.52 22.58
CA LEU A 347 3.65 -2.63 23.13
C LEU A 347 3.50 -2.50 24.65
N LYS A 348 4.58 -2.81 25.36
CA LYS A 348 4.74 -2.53 26.78
C LYS A 348 5.92 -1.60 26.98
N LEU A 349 5.64 -0.37 27.41
CA LEU A 349 6.68 0.55 27.88
C LEU A 349 7.06 0.15 29.31
N LEU A 350 8.34 -0.16 29.52
CA LEU A 350 8.83 -0.71 30.79
C LEU A 350 9.67 0.30 31.58
N GLY A 351 10.12 1.38 30.94
CA GLY A 351 10.91 2.43 31.57
C GLY A 351 10.11 3.26 32.58
N ARG A 352 10.59 3.30 33.84
CA ARG A 352 10.02 4.09 34.96
C ARG A 352 10.76 5.40 35.25
N SER A 353 11.71 5.81 34.41
CA SER A 353 12.50 7.03 34.66
C SER A 353 11.83 8.26 34.07
N ASP A 354 11.46 9.21 34.93
CA ASP A 354 10.91 10.53 34.59
C ASP A 354 11.84 11.40 33.73
N GLN A 355 13.06 10.95 33.43
CA GLN A 355 14.07 11.74 32.69
C GLN A 355 14.67 11.07 31.44
N ALA A 356 14.30 9.83 31.06
CA ALA A 356 15.14 9.09 30.09
C ALA A 356 14.47 8.09 29.10
N SER A 357 13.15 8.10 28.85
CA SER A 357 12.62 7.32 27.71
C SER A 357 12.11 8.23 26.59
N ARG A 358 12.96 8.46 25.59
CA ARG A 358 12.56 9.10 24.32
C ARG A 358 11.67 8.17 23.47
N LEU A 359 11.60 6.88 23.79
CA LEU A 359 10.86 5.88 23.01
C LEU A 359 9.35 6.15 23.10
N GLN A 360 8.73 6.42 21.96
CA GLN A 360 7.28 6.65 21.83
C GLN A 360 6.55 5.38 21.36
N SER A 361 7.11 4.67 20.38
CA SER A 361 6.57 3.41 19.90
C SER A 361 7.66 2.46 19.42
N LEU A 362 7.36 1.16 19.48
CA LEU A 362 8.18 0.07 18.95
C LEU A 362 7.25 -0.91 18.22
N GLU A 363 7.47 -1.07 16.93
CA GLU A 363 6.64 -1.89 16.05
C GLU A 363 7.52 -2.83 15.22
N VAL A 364 6.96 -3.98 14.85
CA VAL A 364 7.59 -4.93 13.94
C VAL A 364 6.63 -5.21 12.79
N GLY A 365 7.13 -5.17 11.56
CA GLY A 365 6.31 -5.41 10.39
C GLY A 365 7.16 -5.63 9.13
N THR A 366 6.48 -5.72 8.00
CA THR A 366 7.08 -5.79 6.66
C THR A 366 6.60 -4.64 5.78
N GLU A 367 7.23 -4.47 4.62
CA GLU A 367 6.86 -3.41 3.67
C GLU A 367 6.96 -2.00 4.28
N TRP A 368 8.08 -1.72 4.93
CA TRP A 368 8.39 -0.39 5.45
C TRP A 368 8.42 0.64 4.31
N ASP A 369 7.55 1.65 4.40
CA ASP A 369 7.56 2.82 3.52
C ASP A 369 8.43 3.92 4.16
N PRO A 370 9.67 4.16 3.68
CA PRO A 370 10.53 5.19 4.24
C PRO A 370 10.08 6.62 3.91
N LYS A 371 9.18 6.79 2.93
CA LYS A 371 8.64 8.09 2.53
C LYS A 371 7.58 8.55 3.52
N GLU A 372 6.66 7.65 3.88
CA GLU A 372 5.54 7.93 4.81
C GLU A 372 5.79 7.46 6.26
N ARG A 373 6.88 6.72 6.49
CA ARG A 373 7.33 6.23 7.81
C ARG A 373 6.30 5.34 8.52
N LEU A 374 5.77 4.39 7.78
CA LEU A 374 4.80 3.38 8.23
C LEU A 374 5.02 2.04 7.53
N PHE A 375 4.45 0.96 8.05
CA PHE A 375 4.39 -0.34 7.39
C PHE A 375 3.15 -0.42 6.48
N ARG A 376 3.31 -0.85 5.23
CA ARG A 376 2.19 -1.05 4.29
C ARG A 376 1.45 -2.37 4.56
N ASN A 377 2.10 -3.34 5.20
CA ASN A 377 1.43 -4.45 5.85
C ASN A 377 0.82 -3.98 7.18
N PHE A 378 -0.34 -3.29 7.11
CA PHE A 378 -0.99 -2.64 8.25
C PHE A 378 -1.30 -3.58 9.42
N GLY A 379 -1.70 -4.82 9.12
CA GLY A 379 -1.98 -5.84 10.14
C GLY A 379 -0.74 -6.55 10.68
N GLY A 380 0.44 -6.32 10.11
CA GLY A 380 1.66 -7.04 10.51
C GLY A 380 1.51 -8.57 10.39
N LEU A 381 0.77 -9.04 9.37
CA LEU A 381 0.62 -10.48 9.12
C LEU A 381 1.93 -11.01 8.54
N LEU A 382 2.60 -11.91 9.27
CA LEU A 382 3.92 -12.43 8.93
C LEU A 382 3.88 -13.96 8.88
N GLY A 383 4.56 -14.54 7.89
CA GLY A 383 4.81 -15.97 7.78
C GLY A 383 6.29 -16.34 8.03
N PRO A 384 6.62 -17.64 8.00
CA PRO A 384 7.95 -18.14 8.32
C PRO A 384 9.05 -17.69 7.33
N LEU A 385 8.68 -17.25 6.13
CA LEU A 385 9.65 -16.85 5.09
C LEU A 385 9.82 -15.33 4.98
N ASP A 386 9.05 -14.56 5.75
CA ASP A 386 9.12 -13.11 5.73
C ASP A 386 10.40 -12.58 6.40
N GLU A 387 10.76 -11.35 6.04
CA GLU A 387 11.91 -10.63 6.61
C GLU A 387 11.41 -9.44 7.44
N PRO A 388 11.17 -9.62 8.75
CA PRO A 388 10.60 -8.58 9.59
C PRO A 388 11.59 -7.44 9.83
N VAL A 389 11.04 -6.24 9.98
CA VAL A 389 11.76 -5.00 10.28
C VAL A 389 11.27 -4.47 11.62
N ALA A 390 12.19 -4.12 12.52
CA ALA A 390 11.83 -3.40 13.74
C ALA A 390 11.98 -1.89 13.51
N MET A 391 10.94 -1.14 13.86
CA MET A 391 10.90 0.31 13.79
C MET A 391 10.66 0.91 15.18
N GLN A 392 11.39 1.98 15.50
CA GLN A 392 11.26 2.71 16.75
C GLN A 392 10.95 4.17 16.45
N ARG A 393 9.97 4.74 17.14
CA ARG A 393 9.68 6.18 17.14
C ARG A 393 10.24 6.84 18.38
N TRP A 394 10.85 8.00 18.19
CA TRP A 394 11.57 8.72 19.23
C TRP A 394 11.09 10.17 19.33
N ALA A 395 10.84 10.63 20.55
CA ALA A 395 10.76 12.04 20.86
C ALA A 395 12.14 12.70 20.73
N ARG A 396 12.18 14.03 20.60
CA ARG A 396 13.44 14.79 20.70
C ARG A 396 14.00 14.70 22.12
N GLY A 397 15.32 14.69 22.25
CA GLY A 397 15.99 14.58 23.56
C GLY A 397 17.50 14.37 23.42
N PRO A 398 18.23 14.04 24.51
CA PRO A 398 19.66 13.79 24.43
C PRO A 398 19.99 12.55 23.58
N ASN A 399 21.21 12.50 23.05
CA ASN A 399 21.71 11.33 22.34
C ASN A 399 21.73 10.12 23.28
N LEU A 400 21.30 8.96 22.78
CA LEU A 400 21.37 7.70 23.52
C LEU A 400 21.76 6.56 22.59
N THR A 401 22.25 5.48 23.17
CA THR A 401 22.49 4.21 22.46
C THR A 401 21.55 3.17 23.02
N ALA A 402 20.70 2.58 22.18
CA ALA A 402 19.77 1.55 22.61
C ALA A 402 20.19 0.20 22.02
N THR A 403 20.10 -0.86 22.82
CA THR A 403 20.34 -2.24 22.39
C THR A 403 19.01 -2.88 22.03
N VAL A 404 18.89 -3.36 20.79
CA VAL A 404 17.74 -4.13 20.30
C VAL A 404 18.06 -5.61 20.44
N VAL A 405 17.12 -6.39 20.97
CA VAL A 405 17.25 -7.85 21.10
C VAL A 405 16.00 -8.52 20.53
N TRP A 406 16.19 -9.47 19.62
CA TRP A 406 15.13 -10.29 19.05
C TRP A 406 15.16 -11.67 19.70
N ILE A 407 14.01 -12.10 20.20
CA ILE A 407 13.84 -13.35 20.94
C ILE A 407 12.73 -14.16 20.27
N ASP A 408 13.04 -15.40 19.93
CA ASP A 408 12.09 -16.31 19.28
C ASP A 408 11.09 -16.93 20.29
N PRO A 409 10.07 -17.68 19.82
CA PRO A 409 9.04 -18.26 20.69
C PRO A 409 9.56 -19.30 21.69
N THR A 410 10.77 -19.80 21.50
CA THR A 410 11.45 -20.78 22.38
C THR A 410 12.53 -20.15 23.24
N TYR A 411 12.56 -18.81 23.30
CA TYR A 411 13.53 -18.01 24.08
C TYR A 411 14.96 -18.03 23.55
N VAL A 412 15.16 -18.41 22.28
CA VAL A 412 16.45 -18.26 21.59
C VAL A 412 16.64 -16.80 21.21
N VAL A 413 17.79 -16.21 21.59
CA VAL A 413 18.17 -14.86 21.17
C VAL A 413 18.65 -14.93 19.71
N ALA A 414 17.78 -14.49 18.79
CA ALA A 414 18.04 -14.57 17.35
C ALA A 414 19.07 -13.54 16.88
N THR A 415 19.04 -12.32 17.45
CA THR A 415 20.04 -11.29 17.19
C THR A 415 20.04 -10.23 18.29
N SER A 416 21.19 -9.59 18.51
CA SER A 416 21.31 -8.35 19.27
C SER A 416 22.20 -7.35 18.55
N TYR A 417 21.82 -6.07 18.56
CA TYR A 417 22.59 -4.98 17.97
C TYR A 417 22.28 -3.65 18.66
N ASP A 418 23.25 -2.74 18.63
CA ASP A 418 23.09 -1.38 19.15
C ASP A 418 22.69 -0.40 18.05
N ILE A 419 21.85 0.56 18.40
CA ILE A 419 21.47 1.68 17.56
C ILE A 419 21.80 3.00 18.26
N VAL A 420 22.40 3.92 17.51
CA VAL A 420 22.67 5.29 17.96
C VAL A 420 21.47 6.17 17.60
N VAL A 421 20.94 6.88 18.60
CA VAL A 421 19.76 7.74 18.45
C VAL A 421 20.16 9.19 18.73
N ASP A 422 20.39 9.96 17.67
CA ASP A 422 20.73 11.39 17.78
C ASP A 422 19.53 12.22 18.30
N ALA A 423 19.81 13.43 18.77
CA ALA A 423 18.84 14.30 19.43
C ALA A 423 17.58 14.64 18.61
N GLU A 424 17.75 14.76 17.30
CA GLU A 424 16.68 15.08 16.33
C GLU A 424 16.16 13.85 15.57
N THR A 425 16.65 12.65 15.91
CA THR A 425 16.16 11.42 15.28
C THR A 425 14.73 11.14 15.74
N GLU A 426 13.81 11.07 14.78
CA GLU A 426 12.39 10.76 15.02
C GLU A 426 12.08 9.28 14.81
N VAL A 427 12.78 8.63 13.88
CA VAL A 427 12.54 7.22 13.51
C VAL A 427 13.86 6.50 13.25
N THR A 428 14.03 5.34 13.86
CA THR A 428 15.06 4.35 13.49
C THR A 428 14.38 3.07 13.02
N GLN A 429 15.01 2.37 12.07
CA GLN A 429 14.53 1.07 11.60
C GLN A 429 15.70 0.20 11.17
N TYR A 430 15.57 -1.11 11.37
CA TYR A 430 16.55 -2.08 10.90
C TYR A 430 15.88 -3.42 10.58
N LYS A 431 16.36 -4.03 9.50
CA LYS A 431 15.97 -5.37 9.04
C LYS A 431 17.12 -6.34 9.33
N PRO A 432 17.08 -7.12 10.42
CA PRO A 432 18.12 -8.08 10.71
C PRO A 432 18.15 -9.21 9.66
N PRO A 433 19.33 -9.70 9.26
CA PRO A 433 19.47 -10.78 8.28
C PRO A 433 19.24 -12.15 8.94
N LEU A 434 18.03 -12.40 9.43
CA LEU A 434 17.69 -13.65 10.11
C LEU A 434 17.60 -14.81 9.12
N SER A 435 18.17 -15.95 9.49
CA SER A 435 18.02 -17.21 8.77
C SER A 435 16.58 -17.68 8.80
N ARG A 436 16.14 -18.28 7.70
CA ARG A 436 14.76 -18.73 7.47
C ARG A 436 14.70 -20.26 7.37
N PRO A 437 13.53 -20.87 7.63
CA PRO A 437 12.28 -20.23 8.07
C PRO A 437 12.36 -19.73 9.52
N LEU A 438 11.67 -18.63 9.82
CA LEU A 438 11.45 -18.18 11.20
C LEU A 438 10.52 -19.17 11.91
N ARG A 439 10.84 -19.54 13.15
CA ARG A 439 9.99 -20.41 13.96
C ARG A 439 8.61 -19.76 14.17
N PRO A 440 7.49 -20.44 13.83
CA PRO A 440 6.17 -19.91 14.10
C PRO A 440 5.89 -19.72 15.59
N GLY A 441 5.05 -18.73 15.91
CA GLY A 441 4.64 -18.38 17.28
C GLY A 441 4.95 -16.93 17.63
N ALA A 442 4.79 -16.62 18.92
CA ALA A 442 4.96 -15.27 19.44
C ALA A 442 6.44 -14.89 19.64
N TRP A 443 6.96 -14.04 18.76
CA TRP A 443 8.28 -13.42 18.89
C TRP A 443 8.23 -12.19 19.80
N THR A 444 9.37 -11.85 20.40
CA THR A 444 9.53 -10.66 21.24
C THR A 444 10.72 -9.83 20.78
N VAL A 445 10.52 -8.52 20.62
CA VAL A 445 11.61 -7.56 20.44
C VAL A 445 11.69 -6.69 21.68
N ARG A 446 12.85 -6.69 22.33
CA ARG A 446 13.15 -5.86 23.50
C ARG A 446 14.11 -4.76 23.13
N LEU A 447 13.86 -3.58 23.69
CA LEU A 447 14.74 -2.42 23.60
C LEU A 447 15.29 -2.11 25.00
N LEU A 448 16.61 -2.01 25.09
CA LEU A 448 17.34 -1.84 26.33
C LEU A 448 18.21 -0.59 26.26
N HIS A 449 18.47 0.05 27.40
CA HIS A 449 19.46 1.11 27.55
C HIS A 449 20.32 0.78 28.76
N PHE A 450 21.62 0.58 28.56
CA PHE A 450 22.52 0.05 29.60
C PHE A 450 21.97 -1.22 30.28
N TRP A 451 21.42 -2.14 29.49
CA TRP A 451 20.78 -3.39 29.96
C TRP A 451 19.49 -3.23 30.79
N GLU A 452 18.99 -2.01 30.97
CA GLU A 452 17.67 -1.73 31.56
C GLU A 452 16.57 -1.70 30.47
N PRO A 453 15.43 -2.41 30.65
CA PRO A 453 14.32 -2.39 29.69
C PRO A 453 13.70 -1.01 29.48
N LEU A 454 13.73 -0.52 28.25
CA LEU A 454 12.97 0.67 27.82
C LEU A 454 11.54 0.29 27.41
N GLY A 455 11.42 -0.76 26.61
CA GLY A 455 10.14 -1.26 26.13
C GLY A 455 10.30 -2.60 25.41
N GLU A 456 9.18 -3.30 25.29
CA GLU A 456 9.10 -4.55 24.52
C GLU A 456 7.85 -4.55 23.66
N THR A 457 7.93 -5.23 22.52
CA THR A 457 6.79 -5.52 21.66
C THR A 457 6.80 -6.98 21.27
N ARG A 458 5.63 -7.52 20.93
CA ARG A 458 5.48 -8.89 20.42
C ARG A 458 4.87 -8.87 19.03
N PHE A 459 5.30 -9.79 18.19
CA PHE A 459 4.72 -10.02 16.87
C PHE A 459 4.55 -11.52 16.64
N LEU A 460 3.65 -11.89 15.74
CA LEU A 460 3.31 -13.28 15.45
C LEU A 460 3.90 -13.69 14.10
N VAL A 461 4.69 -14.76 14.09
CA VAL A 461 5.00 -15.50 12.87
C VAL A 461 3.98 -16.62 12.75
N LEU A 462 3.10 -16.52 11.75
CA LEU A 462 1.95 -17.42 11.60
C LEU A 462 2.40 -18.81 11.15
N PRO A 463 1.92 -19.89 11.81
CA PRO A 463 2.04 -21.23 11.26
C PRO A 463 1.12 -21.34 10.04
N LEU A 464 1.70 -21.48 8.85
CA LEU A 464 0.95 -21.51 7.60
C LEU A 464 0.13 -22.79 7.46
N THR A 465 -1.16 -22.68 7.16
CA THR A 465 -2.05 -23.80 6.79
C THR A 465 -2.07 -24.07 5.29
N PHE A 466 -1.52 -23.15 4.49
CA PHE A 466 -1.40 -23.24 3.05
C PHE A 466 0.06 -23.13 2.61
N ASN A 467 0.41 -23.82 1.53
CA ASN A 467 1.68 -23.67 0.83
C ASN A 467 1.40 -23.73 -0.67
N ARG A 468 1.84 -22.71 -1.42
CA ARG A 468 1.52 -22.54 -2.84
C ARG A 468 0.02 -22.61 -3.09
N LYS A 469 -0.76 -22.00 -2.18
CA LYS A 469 -2.22 -21.85 -2.23
C LYS A 469 -3.00 -23.17 -2.14
N LEU A 470 -2.32 -24.23 -1.68
CA LEU A 470 -2.91 -25.54 -1.43
C LEU A 470 -2.79 -25.86 0.06
N PRO A 471 -3.72 -26.66 0.62
CA PRO A 471 -3.60 -27.12 2.01
C PRO A 471 -2.24 -27.77 2.27
N LEU A 472 -1.60 -27.39 3.38
CA LEU A 472 -0.27 -27.83 3.74
C LEU A 472 -0.21 -29.36 3.90
N ARG A 473 0.76 -29.98 3.22
CA ARG A 473 1.03 -31.42 3.32
C ARG A 473 2.09 -31.69 4.37
N LYS A 474 2.11 -32.93 4.89
CA LYS A 474 3.03 -33.35 5.96
C LYS A 474 4.50 -33.11 5.62
N ASP A 475 4.90 -33.41 4.37
CA ASP A 475 6.29 -33.23 3.92
C ASP A 475 6.71 -31.76 3.95
N ASP A 476 5.81 -30.84 3.60
CA ASP A 476 6.07 -29.39 3.59
C ASP A 476 6.03 -28.78 5.00
N ALA A 477 5.16 -29.28 5.88
CA ALA A 477 5.03 -28.78 7.25
C ALA A 477 6.34 -28.91 8.04
N SER A 478 6.97 -30.08 7.90
CA SER A 478 8.15 -30.46 8.68
C SER A 478 9.33 -29.49 8.58
N TRP A 479 9.52 -28.83 7.44
CA TRP A 479 10.61 -27.86 7.26
C TRP A 479 10.13 -26.43 7.49
N LEU A 480 8.92 -26.07 7.06
CA LEU A 480 8.40 -24.70 7.09
C LEU A 480 8.15 -24.19 8.51
N HIS A 481 7.84 -25.09 9.45
CA HIS A 481 7.50 -24.74 10.84
C HIS A 481 8.59 -25.09 11.86
N ALA A 482 9.70 -25.73 11.45
CA ALA A 482 10.76 -26.15 12.38
C ALA A 482 11.65 -25.01 12.92
N GLY A 483 11.68 -23.87 12.23
CA GLY A 483 12.68 -22.82 12.43
C GLY A 483 13.95 -23.08 11.61
N PRO A 484 15.01 -22.26 11.80
CA PRO A 484 16.25 -22.43 11.07
C PRO A 484 17.00 -23.69 11.55
N PRO A 485 17.84 -24.30 10.70
CA PRO A 485 18.72 -25.39 11.10
C PRO A 485 19.52 -25.04 12.36
N HIS A 486 19.63 -25.99 13.29
CA HIS A 486 20.38 -25.84 14.54
C HIS A 486 19.93 -24.70 15.47
N ASN A 487 18.75 -24.10 15.25
CA ASN A 487 18.26 -22.91 15.98
C ASN A 487 19.18 -21.69 15.81
N GLU A 488 19.95 -21.64 14.72
CA GLU A 488 20.88 -20.55 14.43
C GLU A 488 20.27 -19.55 13.45
N TYR A 489 19.86 -18.38 13.96
CA TYR A 489 19.33 -17.30 13.14
C TYR A 489 20.43 -16.45 12.49
N MET A 490 21.64 -16.46 13.06
CA MET A 490 22.82 -15.72 12.57
C MET A 490 24.08 -16.56 12.78
N GLU A 491 25.14 -16.27 12.03
CA GLU A 491 26.47 -16.87 12.23
C GLU A 491 27.05 -16.58 13.63
N GLN A 492 26.68 -15.42 14.21
CA GLN A 492 27.06 -15.05 15.56
C GLN A 492 26.08 -15.62 16.59
N SER A 493 26.59 -16.33 17.60
CA SER A 493 25.79 -16.84 18.72
C SER A 493 25.60 -15.78 19.81
N PHE A 494 24.38 -15.71 20.35
CA PHE A 494 23.97 -14.79 21.42
C PHE A 494 23.52 -15.50 22.72
N GLN A 495 23.84 -16.80 22.87
CA GLN A 495 23.39 -17.60 24.02
C GLN A 495 23.81 -17.03 25.39
N GLY A 496 24.94 -16.31 25.45
CA GLY A 496 25.41 -15.64 26.67
C GLY A 496 24.48 -14.54 27.19
N LEU A 497 23.59 -14.00 26.34
CA LEU A 497 22.63 -12.97 26.73
C LEU A 497 21.42 -13.52 27.47
N SER A 498 21.12 -14.82 27.34
CA SER A 498 19.92 -15.41 27.94
C SER A 498 19.89 -15.26 29.46
N GLY A 499 21.05 -15.40 30.11
CA GLY A 499 21.19 -15.18 31.56
C GLY A 499 21.04 -13.70 31.97
N ILE A 500 21.55 -12.77 31.15
CA ILE A 500 21.46 -11.32 31.41
C ILE A 500 20.00 -10.85 31.27
N LEU A 501 19.27 -11.41 30.31
CA LEU A 501 17.90 -11.04 29.98
C LEU A 501 16.84 -11.78 30.82
N ASN A 502 17.26 -12.60 31.78
CA ASN A 502 16.42 -13.45 32.62
C ASN A 502 15.41 -14.27 31.79
N LEU A 503 15.87 -14.89 30.71
CA LEU A 503 15.00 -15.70 29.85
C LEU A 503 14.69 -17.07 30.49
N PRO A 504 13.48 -17.62 30.27
CA PRO A 504 13.16 -18.98 30.70
C PRO A 504 14.05 -20.04 30.06
N GLN A 505 14.03 -21.24 30.65
CA GLN A 505 14.71 -22.41 30.07
C GLN A 505 14.05 -22.79 28.73
N PRO A 506 14.84 -22.98 27.65
CA PRO A 506 14.30 -23.20 26.31
C PRO A 506 13.75 -24.62 26.09
N GLU A 507 14.29 -25.65 26.75
CA GLU A 507 13.99 -27.06 26.41
C GLU A 507 12.49 -27.42 26.35
N PRO A 508 11.63 -27.02 27.32
CA PRO A 508 10.20 -27.35 27.22
C PRO A 508 9.53 -26.69 26.01
N ALA A 509 9.95 -25.48 25.66
CA ALA A 509 9.40 -24.74 24.52
C ALA A 509 9.92 -25.31 23.20
N GLU A 510 11.19 -25.72 23.13
CA GLU A 510 11.77 -26.37 21.95
C GLU A 510 11.12 -27.74 21.66
N GLU A 511 10.85 -28.53 22.70
CA GLU A 511 10.13 -29.80 22.54
C GLU A 511 8.71 -29.58 22.00
N ALA A 512 7.98 -28.62 22.56
CA ALA A 512 6.65 -28.26 22.08
C ALA A 512 6.69 -27.74 20.62
N ALA A 513 7.69 -26.92 20.27
CA ALA A 513 7.87 -26.43 18.90
C ALA A 513 8.15 -27.56 17.90
N ARG A 514 8.94 -28.57 18.29
CA ARG A 514 9.20 -29.75 17.46
C ARG A 514 7.92 -30.54 17.17
N LEU A 515 7.07 -30.73 18.18
CA LEU A 515 5.78 -31.39 18.01
C LEU A 515 4.83 -30.58 17.12
N HIS A 516 4.79 -29.25 17.30
CA HIS A 516 3.98 -28.35 16.48
C HIS A 516 4.40 -28.34 15.01
N ALA A 517 5.69 -28.46 14.72
CA ALA A 517 6.21 -28.46 13.36
C ALA A 517 5.72 -29.65 12.49
N GLU A 518 5.23 -30.72 13.10
CA GLU A 518 4.69 -31.88 12.39
C GLU A 518 3.16 -31.82 12.19
N LEU A 519 2.48 -30.80 12.74
CA LEU A 519 1.03 -30.69 12.68
C LEU A 519 0.54 -30.39 11.26
N THR A 520 -0.58 -31.02 10.88
CA THR A 520 -1.28 -30.77 9.62
C THR A 520 -2.79 -30.86 9.81
N GLY A 521 -3.55 -30.36 8.83
CA GLY A 521 -5.01 -30.44 8.84
C GLY A 521 -5.64 -29.75 10.07
N PRO A 522 -6.70 -30.32 10.67
CA PRO A 522 -7.42 -29.68 11.76
C PRO A 522 -6.58 -29.36 13.00
N ALA A 523 -5.54 -30.16 13.28
CA ALA A 523 -4.65 -29.91 14.42
C ALA A 523 -3.78 -28.66 14.20
N LEU A 524 -3.29 -28.46 12.97
CA LEU A 524 -2.57 -27.26 12.57
C LEU A 524 -3.48 -26.02 12.56
N GLU A 525 -4.72 -26.16 12.08
CA GLU A 525 -5.71 -25.09 12.14
C GLU A 525 -6.00 -24.67 13.59
N ALA A 526 -6.15 -25.63 14.50
CA ALA A 526 -6.37 -25.34 15.92
C ALA A 526 -5.18 -24.61 16.56
N TRP A 527 -3.94 -25.01 16.25
CA TRP A 527 -2.74 -24.30 16.69
C TRP A 527 -2.70 -22.88 16.13
N THR A 528 -2.94 -22.73 14.82
CA THR A 528 -2.96 -21.43 14.13
C THR A 528 -3.98 -20.48 14.74
N ASP A 529 -5.21 -20.96 14.95
CA ASP A 529 -6.30 -20.19 15.56
C ASP A 529 -5.92 -19.77 16.99
N GLY A 530 -5.27 -20.65 17.76
CA GLY A 530 -4.82 -20.38 19.12
C GLY A 530 -3.76 -19.28 19.20
N GLU A 531 -2.73 -19.35 18.34
CA GLU A 531 -1.70 -18.30 18.24
C GLU A 531 -2.31 -16.98 17.80
N LEU A 532 -3.12 -16.98 16.74
CA LEU A 532 -3.73 -15.77 16.19
C LEU A 532 -4.69 -15.11 17.19
N GLY A 533 -5.46 -15.89 17.95
CA GLY A 533 -6.33 -15.39 19.01
C GLY A 533 -5.60 -14.72 20.17
N GLY A 534 -4.29 -14.93 20.32
CA GLY A 534 -3.43 -14.22 21.28
C GLY A 534 -2.96 -12.84 20.81
N PHE A 535 -3.18 -12.50 19.54
CA PHE A 535 -2.78 -11.23 18.91
C PHE A 535 -3.96 -10.49 18.27
N TRP A 536 -5.11 -11.14 18.12
CA TRP A 536 -6.29 -10.59 17.45
C TRP A 536 -7.54 -10.92 18.25
N SER A 537 -8.49 -9.99 18.27
CA SER A 537 -9.83 -10.18 18.83
C SER A 537 -10.91 -9.96 17.80
N VAL A 538 -11.98 -10.75 17.93
CA VAL A 538 -13.24 -10.53 17.22
C VAL A 538 -13.95 -9.35 17.89
N ALA A 539 -13.99 -8.21 17.20
CA ALA A 539 -14.59 -6.98 17.71
C ALA A 539 -16.07 -6.85 17.31
N GLY A 540 -16.48 -7.49 16.21
CA GLY A 540 -17.86 -7.46 15.75
C GLY A 540 -18.17 -8.55 14.73
N LEU A 541 -19.45 -8.89 14.63
CA LEU A 541 -19.98 -9.82 13.64
C LEU A 541 -21.36 -9.33 13.19
N CYS A 542 -21.62 -9.38 11.89
CA CYS A 542 -22.92 -9.01 11.34
C CYS A 542 -23.31 -9.94 10.18
N ALA A 543 -24.60 -10.00 9.88
CA ALA A 543 -25.12 -10.73 8.73
C ALA A 543 -25.46 -9.76 7.59
N MET A 544 -25.05 -10.08 6.35
CA MET A 544 -25.37 -9.25 5.19
C MET A 544 -26.86 -9.34 4.80
N GLY A 545 -27.53 -10.42 5.19
CA GLY A 545 -28.95 -10.68 4.96
C GLY A 545 -29.63 -11.29 6.19
N PRO A 546 -30.86 -11.82 6.05
CA PRO A 546 -31.54 -12.53 7.13
C PRO A 546 -30.67 -13.69 7.65
N SER A 547 -30.54 -13.80 8.97
CA SER A 547 -29.75 -14.86 9.63
C SER A 547 -30.61 -15.69 10.57
N THR A 548 -30.30 -16.99 10.68
CA THR A 548 -30.89 -17.86 11.71
C THR A 548 -30.44 -17.48 13.12
N CYS A 549 -29.29 -16.82 13.25
CA CYS A 549 -28.78 -16.36 14.54
C CYS A 549 -29.34 -14.99 14.89
N SER A 550 -30.31 -14.95 15.81
CA SER A 550 -31.02 -13.72 16.20
C SER A 550 -30.16 -12.68 16.92
N SER A 551 -28.96 -13.05 17.40
CA SER A 551 -28.03 -12.12 18.01
C SER A 551 -27.17 -11.35 16.99
N LEU A 552 -27.23 -11.70 15.70
CA LEU A 552 -26.50 -10.99 14.67
C LEU A 552 -27.33 -9.83 14.12
N GLU A 553 -26.76 -8.63 14.17
CA GLU A 553 -27.33 -7.46 13.52
C GLU A 553 -27.06 -7.49 12.01
N LEU A 554 -27.84 -6.72 11.26
CA LEU A 554 -27.61 -6.54 9.83
C LEU A 554 -26.40 -5.65 9.58
N CYS A 555 -25.49 -6.05 8.70
CA CYS A 555 -24.25 -5.31 8.41
C CYS A 555 -24.47 -3.85 7.96
N ARG A 556 -25.58 -3.56 7.26
CA ARG A 556 -25.95 -2.20 6.86
C ARG A 556 -26.30 -1.26 8.03
N LEU A 557 -26.50 -1.80 9.23
CA LEU A 557 -26.85 -1.04 10.44
C LEU A 557 -25.66 -0.88 11.39
N THR A 558 -24.58 -1.63 11.18
CA THR A 558 -23.39 -1.63 12.04
C THR A 558 -22.35 -0.67 11.50
N SER A 559 -21.93 0.31 12.29
CA SER A 559 -21.10 1.46 11.85
C SER A 559 -19.70 1.12 11.32
N TRP A 560 -19.18 -0.07 11.62
CA TRP A 560 -17.86 -0.53 11.22
C TRP A 560 -17.87 -1.34 9.91
N SER A 561 -19.02 -1.85 9.48
CA SER A 561 -19.12 -2.77 8.35
C SER A 561 -18.90 -2.06 7.02
N SER A 562 -18.40 -2.78 6.03
CA SER A 562 -18.20 -2.24 4.67
C SER A 562 -19.53 -1.93 3.97
N LEU A 563 -20.65 -2.44 4.49
CA LEU A 563 -22.01 -2.15 3.99
C LEU A 563 -22.71 -1.02 4.73
N PHE A 564 -22.07 -0.42 5.73
CA PHE A 564 -22.62 0.74 6.40
C PHE A 564 -22.66 1.94 5.43
N PRO A 565 -23.69 2.80 5.46
CA PRO A 565 -23.76 3.93 4.54
C PRO A 565 -22.51 4.80 4.60
N ASP A 566 -21.93 5.09 3.43
CA ASP A 566 -20.74 5.93 3.28
C ASP A 566 -20.99 7.08 2.28
N PRO A 567 -21.81 8.09 2.66
CA PRO A 567 -22.26 9.12 1.72
C PRO A 567 -21.13 9.97 1.12
N LYS A 568 -19.92 9.94 1.69
CA LYS A 568 -18.77 10.67 1.14
C LYS A 568 -18.15 9.98 -0.09
N SER A 569 -18.38 8.68 -0.26
CA SER A 569 -17.86 7.89 -1.38
C SER A 569 -18.96 7.40 -2.34
N GLU A 570 -20.23 7.47 -1.93
CA GLU A 570 -21.38 7.10 -2.76
C GLU A 570 -21.62 8.10 -3.91
N LEU A 571 -21.92 7.56 -5.10
CA LEU A 571 -22.29 8.35 -6.28
C LEU A 571 -23.80 8.25 -6.53
N GLY A 572 -24.52 9.33 -6.23
CA GLY A 572 -25.96 9.46 -6.46
C GLY A 572 -26.34 9.99 -7.85
N PRO A 573 -27.62 10.32 -8.06
CA PRO A 573 -28.06 11.02 -9.26
C PRO A 573 -27.50 12.45 -9.33
N VAL A 574 -27.35 12.97 -10.56
CA VAL A 574 -26.91 14.35 -10.81
C VAL A 574 -27.95 15.35 -10.29
N LYS A 575 -27.49 16.33 -9.52
CA LYS A 575 -28.31 17.42 -8.98
C LYS A 575 -28.67 18.45 -10.06
N ALA A 576 -29.58 19.38 -9.76
CA ALA A 576 -30.06 20.39 -10.70
C ALA A 576 -28.95 21.34 -11.21
N ASP A 577 -27.89 21.52 -10.43
CA ASP A 577 -26.70 22.30 -10.77
C ASP A 577 -25.64 21.50 -11.58
N GLY A 578 -25.95 20.25 -11.95
CA GLY A 578 -25.05 19.39 -12.71
C GLY A 578 -23.95 18.71 -11.87
N ARG A 579 -24.01 18.81 -10.54
CA ARG A 579 -23.00 18.25 -9.62
C ARG A 579 -23.48 16.99 -8.89
N LEU A 580 -22.54 16.25 -8.31
CA LEU A 580 -22.79 15.11 -7.41
C LEU A 580 -22.54 15.50 -5.96
N ARG A 581 -21.39 16.13 -5.70
CA ARG A 581 -21.06 16.79 -4.44
C ARG A 581 -21.82 18.10 -4.33
#